data_AF-A0A953Y3C7-F1
#
_entry.id   AF-A0A953Y3C7-F1
#
_cell.length_a   1.000
_cell.length_b   1.000
_cell.length_c   1.000
_cell.angle_alpha   90.00
_cell.angle_beta   90.00
_cell.angle_gamma   90.00
#
_symmetry.space_group_name_H-M   'P 1'
#
loop_
_entity.id
_entity.type
_entity.pdbx_description
1 polymer ?
#
loop_
_entity_poly.entity_id
_entity_poly.type
_entity_poly.pdbx_seq_one_letter_code
_entity_poly.pdbx_strand_id
1 'polypeptide(L)' 'MATPFPVFVERHQQRTYRAAFRVLGERAEALDVTQEALLALYRRGAGLPEARVEGWLVRAATCRALDRLRR' A
#
# COMPACT_ATOMS: atom_id res chain seq x y z
N MET A 1 10.73 -2.74 -18.54
CA MET A 1 11.77 -2.39 -17.54
C MET A 1 11.07 -2.09 -16.23
N ALA A 2 11.41 -2.81 -15.16
CA ALA A 2 10.79 -2.58 -13.85
C ALA A 2 11.28 -1.24 -13.29
N THR A 3 10.36 -0.34 -12.97
CA THR A 3 10.67 0.93 -12.29
C THR A 3 11.51 0.67 -11.04
N PRO A 4 12.62 1.40 -10.80
CA PRO A 4 13.40 1.26 -9.59
C PRO A 4 12.52 1.44 -8.33
N PHE A 5 12.75 0.60 -7.32
CA PHE A 5 11.90 0.56 -6.12
C PHE A 5 11.74 1.92 -5.41
N PRO A 6 12.76 2.79 -5.28
CA PRO A 6 12.57 4.12 -4.67
C PRO A 6 11.57 5.01 -5.43
N VAL A 7 11.72 5.10 -6.75
CA VAL A 7 10.81 5.88 -7.63
C VAL A 7 9.38 5.31 -7.57
N PHE A 8 9.28 3.99 -7.47
CA PHE A 8 8.02 3.29 -7.28
C PHE A 8 7.35 3.66 -5.95
N VAL A 9 8.11 3.63 -4.84
CA VAL A 9 7.62 3.99 -3.51
C VAL A 9 7.13 5.44 -3.48
N GLU A 10 7.92 6.38 -3.99
CA GLU A 10 7.54 7.81 -4.04
C GLU A 10 6.21 8.03 -4.75
N ARG A 11 5.97 7.31 -5.86
CA ARG A 11 4.73 7.44 -6.64
C ARG A 11 3.49 6.96 -5.90
N HIS A 12 3.60 5.91 -5.08
CA HIS A 12 2.43 5.22 -4.54
C HIS A 12 2.23 5.40 -3.02
N GLN A 13 3.29 5.69 -2.27
CA GLN A 13 3.28 5.76 -0.80
C GLN A 13 2.21 6.72 -0.27
N GLN A 14 2.10 7.92 -0.82
CA GLN A 14 1.18 8.93 -0.28
C GLN A 14 -0.30 8.49 -0.41
N ARG A 15 -0.68 7.88 -1.54
CA ARG A 15 -2.06 7.40 -1.75
C ARG A 15 -2.36 6.18 -0.88
N THR A 16 -1.41 5.25 -0.80
CA THR A 16 -1.53 4.07 0.07
C THR A 16 -1.66 4.46 1.55
N TYR A 17 -0.86 5.43 2.00
CA TYR A 17 -0.94 6.00 3.35
C TYR A 17 -2.29 6.66 3.61
N ARG A 18 -2.79 7.50 2.69
CA ARG A 18 -4.10 8.14 2.85
C ARG A 18 -5.24 7.12 2.94
N ALA A 19 -5.16 6.01 2.20
CA ALA A 19 -6.15 4.94 2.28
C ALA A 19 -6.13 4.26 3.66
N ALA A 20 -4.95 3.89 4.17
CA ALA A 20 -4.81 3.29 5.49
C ALA A 20 -5.23 4.25 6.62
N PHE A 21 -4.77 5.51 6.56
CA PHE A 21 -5.06 6.52 7.57
C PHE A 21 -6.55 6.85 7.67
N ARG A 22 -7.28 6.86 6.55
CA ARG A 22 -8.73 7.07 6.57
C ARG A 22 -9.48 5.98 7.34
N VAL A 23 -8.93 4.77 7.40
CA VAL A 23 -9.53 3.65 8.13
C VAL A 23 -9.08 3.66 9.59
N LEU A 24 -7.78 3.83 9.86
CA LEU A 24 -7.21 3.67 11.19
C LEU A 24 -7.30 4.92 12.07
N GLY A 25 -7.22 6.12 11.50
CA GLY A 25 -7.13 7.37 12.24
C GLY A 25 -5.84 7.57 13.04
N GLU A 26 -4.93 6.61 13.04
CA GLU A 26 -3.63 6.64 13.75
C GLU A 26 -2.48 6.62 12.72
N ARG A 27 -1.47 7.47 12.95
CA ARG A 27 -0.37 7.73 12.01
C ARG A 27 0.62 6.57 11.92
N ALA A 28 1.10 6.05 13.04
CA ALA A 28 2.06 4.95 13.08
C ALA A 28 1.49 3.68 12.44
N GLU A 29 0.27 3.29 12.83
CA GLU A 29 -0.48 2.17 12.27
C GLU A 29 -0.67 2.32 10.75
N ALA A 30 -1.02 3.52 10.29
CA ALA A 30 -1.18 3.79 8.86
C ALA A 30 0.14 3.70 8.09
N LEU A 31 1.26 4.14 8.68
CA LEU A 31 2.59 4.00 8.09
C LEU A 31 3.01 2.53 7.98
N ASP A 32 2.73 1.73 9.00
CA ASP A 32 3.02 0.29 9.00
C ASP A 32 2.21 -0.44 7.91
N VAL A 33 0.90 -0.21 7.86
CA VAL A 33 0.04 -0.79 6.81
C VAL A 33 0.52 -0.38 5.41
N THR A 34 0.97 0.86 5.25
CA THR A 34 1.52 1.36 3.98
C THR A 34 2.77 0.61 3.58
N GLN A 35 3.72 0.44 4.50
CA GLN A 35 4.94 -0.32 4.24
C GLN A 35 4.63 -1.78 3.91
N GLU A 36 3.76 -2.44 4.67
CA GLU A 36 3.37 -3.82 4.41
C GLU A 36 2.73 -3.99 3.01
N ALA A 37 1.88 -3.05 2.59
CA ALA A 37 1.24 -3.07 1.28
C ALA A 37 2.27 -2.90 0.14
N LEU A 38 3.19 -1.94 0.26
CA LEU A 38 4.25 -1.70 -0.72
C LEU A 38 5.22 -2.89 -0.81
N LEU A 39 5.62 -3.46 0.33
CA LEU A 39 6.47 -4.66 0.38
C LEU A 39 5.77 -5.89 -0.23
N ALA A 40 4.47 -6.05 0.03
CA ALA A 40 3.69 -7.14 -0.56
C ALA A 40 3.61 -7.01 -2.09
N LEU A 41 3.44 -5.79 -2.60
CA LEU A 41 3.48 -5.54 -4.04
C LEU A 41 4.87 -5.79 -4.62
N TYR A 42 5.93 -5.35 -3.97
CA TYR A 42 7.29 -5.61 -4.44
C TYR A 42 7.58 -7.12 -4.56
N ARG A 43 7.14 -7.92 -3.58
CA ARG A 43 7.37 -9.37 -3.56
C ARG A 43 6.48 -10.17 -4.52
N ARG A 44 5.23 -9.73 -4.74
CA ARG A 44 4.20 -10.53 -5.44
C ARG A 44 3.56 -9.84 -6.65
N GLY A 45 3.93 -8.60 -6.93
CA GLY A 45 3.40 -7.78 -8.00
C GLY A 45 4.08 -8.01 -9.35
N ALA A 46 5.04 -8.93 -9.45
CA ALA A 46 5.64 -9.32 -10.71
C ALA A 46 4.54 -9.84 -11.66
N GLY A 47 4.22 -9.05 -12.69
CA GLY A 47 3.14 -9.35 -13.65
C GLY A 47 1.84 -8.58 -13.44
N LEU A 48 1.72 -7.77 -12.37
CA LEU A 48 0.60 -6.83 -12.25
C LEU A 48 0.79 -5.69 -13.25
N PRO A 49 -0.17 -5.43 -14.16
CA PRO A 49 -0.09 -4.28 -15.05
C PRO A 49 0.01 -2.98 -14.25
N GLU A 50 0.85 -2.04 -14.69
CA GLU A 50 1.06 -0.76 -13.99
C GLU A 50 -0.26 -0.02 -13.74
N ALA A 51 -1.18 -0.06 -14.71
CA ALA A 51 -2.53 0.53 -14.58
C ALA A 51 -3.39 -0.07 -13.44
N ARG A 52 -3.06 -1.27 -12.94
CA ARG A 52 -3.77 -1.95 -11.84
C ARG A 52 -3.07 -1.81 -10.49
N VAL A 53 -1.82 -1.35 -10.47
CA VAL A 53 -1.01 -1.23 -9.25
C VAL A 53 -1.70 -0.36 -8.21
N GLU A 54 -2.21 0.80 -8.62
CA GLU A 54 -2.81 1.75 -7.68
C GLU A 54 -4.05 1.18 -7.00
N GLY A 55 -5.00 0.64 -7.78
CA GLY A 55 -6.20 0.02 -7.22
C GLY A 55 -5.87 -1.18 -6.33
N TRP A 56 -4.85 -1.96 -6.70
CA TRP A 56 -4.37 -3.06 -5.87
C TRP A 56 -3.82 -2.55 -4.53
N LEU A 57 -3.00 -1.49 -4.53
CA LEU A 57 -2.41 -0.93 -3.31
C LEU A 57 -3.46 -0.32 -2.38
N VAL A 58 -4.42 0.42 -2.93
CA VAL A 58 -5.54 0.97 -2.15
C VAL A 58 -6.31 -0.17 -1.49
N ARG A 59 -6.68 -1.22 -2.25
CA ARG A 59 -7.37 -2.38 -1.69
C ARG A 59 -6.54 -3.09 -0.62
N ALA A 60 -5.26 -3.33 -0.90
CA ALA A 60 -4.35 -4.03 0.00
C ALA A 60 -4.14 -3.28 1.33
N ALA A 61 -4.04 -1.95 1.28
CA ALA A 61 -3.94 -1.10 2.47
C ALA A 61 -5.25 -1.06 3.26
N THR A 62 -6.39 -0.85 2.58
CA THR A 62 -7.71 -0.83 3.23
C THR A 62 -8.02 -2.16 3.92
N CYS A 63 -7.77 -3.30 3.27
CA CYS A 63 -8.00 -4.62 3.88
C CYS A 63 -7.17 -4.80 5.16
N ARG A 64 -5.87 -4.52 5.10
CA ARG A 64 -4.98 -4.62 6.28
C ARG A 64 -5.39 -3.68 7.40
N ALA A 65 -5.77 -2.45 7.06
CA ALA A 65 -6.26 -1.47 8.03
C ALA A 65 -7.56 -1.95 8.71
N LEU A 66 -8.50 -2.52 7.96
CA LEU A 66 -9.70 -3.13 8.53
C LEU A 66 -9.37 -4.34 9.41
N ASP A 67 -8.37 -5.15 9.02
CA ASP A 67 -7.93 -6.29 9.83
C ASP A 67 -7.27 -5.85 11.15
N ARG A 68 -6.55 -4.72 11.17
CA ARG A 68 -6.01 -4.11 12.40
C ARG A 68 -7.12 -3.63 13.33
N LEU A 69 -8.19 -3.01 12.82
CA LEU A 69 -9.34 -2.58 13.63
C LEU A 69 -10.16 -3.73 14.23
N ARG A 70 -10.14 -4.90 13.59
CA ARG A 70 -10.86 -6.10 14.04
C ARG A 70 -10.11 -6.88 15.12
N ARG A 71 -8.83 -6.58 15.33
CA ARG A 71 -7.98 -7.20 16.35
C ARG A 71 -7.98 -6.34 17.59
#